data_AF-A0A368G4L0-F1
#
_entry.id   AF-A0A368G4L0-F1
#
_cell.length_a   1.000
_cell.length_b   1.000
_cell.length_c   1.000
_cell.angle_alpha   90.00
_cell.angle_beta   90.00
_cell.angle_gamma   90.00
#
_symmetry.space_group_name_H-M   'P 1'
#
loop_
_entity.id
_entity.type
_entity.pdbx_description
1 polymer ?
#
loop_
_entity_poly.entity_id
_entity_poly.type
_entity_poly.pdbx_seq_one_letter_code
_entity_poly.pdbx_strand_id
1 'polypeptide(L)'
;MEGKDVDWFAALKTPSGLDRTNGRSFVYFDSTQTGFEWSPKLINSPDSAIGATIKQLYESNKDVFTIAYNDDSPDGRADGNHAHSKGVAVFNNDVGFWMIHSVPNFPPSSKYFVNSDQSED
;
A
#
# COMPACT_ATOMS: atom_id res chain seq x y z
N MET A 1 7.96 -7.81 -10.85
CA MET A 1 6.50 -8.11 -11.02
C MET A 1 6.13 -9.47 -10.43
N GLU A 2 4.88 -9.66 -9.96
CA GLU A 2 4.35 -10.87 -9.26
C GLU A 2 4.80 -11.05 -7.80
N GLY A 3 5.00 -9.96 -7.05
CA GLY A 3 5.26 -10.04 -5.61
C GLY A 3 6.65 -10.56 -5.22
N LYS A 4 7.59 -10.59 -6.18
CA LYS A 4 9.01 -10.82 -5.90
C LYS A 4 9.62 -9.61 -5.18
N ASP A 5 10.56 -9.88 -4.29
CA ASP A 5 11.28 -8.85 -3.54
C ASP A 5 12.10 -7.96 -4.49
N VAL A 6 12.02 -6.65 -4.26
CA VAL A 6 12.73 -5.60 -4.99
C VAL A 6 13.04 -4.45 -4.04
N ASP A 7 14.14 -3.73 -4.29
CA ASP A 7 14.57 -2.61 -3.43
C ASP A 7 13.60 -1.44 -3.48
N TRP A 8 12.96 -1.23 -4.64
CA TRP A 8 11.96 -0.19 -4.84
C TRP A 8 11.07 -0.53 -6.04
N PHE A 9 9.85 0.00 -6.03
CA PHE A 9 8.99 0.04 -7.19
C PHE A 9 8.15 1.33 -7.25
N ALA A 10 7.69 1.68 -8.45
CA ALA A 10 6.70 2.72 -8.72
C ALA A 10 5.59 2.15 -9.62
N ALA A 11 4.35 2.60 -9.38
CA ALA A 11 3.20 2.16 -10.14
C ALA A 11 2.27 3.33 -10.49
N LEU A 12 1.77 3.36 -11.72
CA LEU A 12 0.81 4.36 -12.20
C LEU A 12 -0.46 3.65 -12.69
N LYS A 13 -1.56 3.84 -11.95
CA LYS A 13 -2.87 3.26 -12.26
C LYS A 13 -3.61 4.07 -13.32
N THR A 14 -4.28 3.40 -14.24
CA THR A 14 -5.14 4.07 -15.22
C THR A 14 -6.41 4.64 -14.55
N PRO A 15 -6.93 5.80 -14.99
CA PRO A 15 -8.28 6.23 -14.62
C PRO A 15 -9.35 5.32 -15.23
N SER A 16 -10.54 5.35 -14.66
CA SER A 16 -11.71 4.65 -15.21
C SER A 16 -12.03 5.16 -16.62
N GLY A 17 -12.45 4.26 -17.52
CA GLY A 17 -12.88 4.61 -18.88
C GLY A 17 -11.79 4.63 -19.94
N LEU A 18 -10.51 4.53 -19.58
CA LEU A 18 -9.42 4.39 -20.57
C LEU A 18 -9.26 2.96 -21.12
N ASP A 19 -9.77 1.97 -20.39
CA ASP A 19 -9.68 0.56 -20.77
C ASP A 19 -10.89 -0.24 -20.26
N ARG A 20 -10.93 -1.53 -20.62
CA ARG A 20 -11.99 -2.46 -20.20
C ARG A 20 -11.87 -2.93 -18.75
N THR A 21 -10.82 -2.53 -18.02
CA THR A 21 -10.57 -2.94 -16.63
C THR A 21 -11.22 -2.01 -15.61
N ASN A 22 -11.82 -0.91 -16.09
CA ASN A 22 -12.41 0.15 -15.28
C ASN A 22 -11.40 0.80 -14.32
N GLY A 23 -10.22 1.15 -14.85
CA GLY A 23 -9.18 1.84 -14.09
C GLY A 23 -8.44 0.94 -13.09
N ARG A 24 -8.31 -0.35 -13.40
CA ARG A 24 -7.57 -1.32 -12.57
C ARG A 24 -6.25 -1.77 -13.22
N SER A 25 -6.03 -1.48 -14.50
CA SER A 25 -4.72 -1.60 -15.12
C SER A 25 -3.75 -0.58 -14.52
N PHE A 26 -2.48 -0.93 -14.54
CA PHE A 26 -1.41 -0.04 -14.14
C PHE A 26 -0.12 -0.39 -14.89
N VAL A 27 0.73 0.60 -15.07
CA VAL A 27 2.12 0.38 -15.44
C VAL A 27 2.97 0.34 -14.17
N TYR A 28 4.06 -0.42 -14.22
CA TYR A 28 4.91 -0.74 -13.09
C TYR A 28 6.39 -0.62 -13.49
N PHE A 29 7.20 -0.14 -12.57
CA PHE A 29 8.65 0.00 -12.74
C PHE A 29 9.33 -0.34 -11.41
N ASP A 30 10.35 -1.20 -11.42
CA ASP A 30 11.18 -1.50 -10.26
C ASP A 30 12.68 -1.47 -10.56
N SER A 31 13.47 -1.72 -9.52
CA SER A 31 14.94 -1.81 -9.56
C SER A 31 15.53 -2.79 -10.57
N THR A 32 14.75 -3.73 -11.11
CA THR A 32 15.24 -4.84 -11.95
C THR A 32 15.04 -4.62 -13.45
N GLN A 33 14.34 -3.54 -13.83
CA GLN A 33 13.99 -3.24 -15.22
C GLN A 33 14.46 -1.82 -15.62
N THR A 34 14.29 -1.43 -16.88
CA THR A 34 14.82 -0.14 -17.41
C THR A 34 13.74 0.93 -17.65
N GLY A 35 12.48 0.63 -17.36
CA GLY A 35 11.38 1.57 -17.55
C GLY A 35 10.03 0.96 -17.18
N PHE A 36 8.95 1.71 -17.40
CA PHE A 36 7.59 1.25 -17.10
C PHE A 36 7.12 0.15 -18.06
N GLU A 37 6.55 -0.90 -17.50
CA GLU A 37 5.90 -1.98 -18.23
C GLU A 37 4.46 -2.17 -17.75
N TRP A 38 3.58 -2.61 -18.64
CA TRP A 38 2.21 -2.93 -18.25
C TRP A 38 2.20 -4.16 -17.35
N SER A 39 1.55 -4.04 -16.18
CA SER A 39 1.36 -5.18 -15.30
C SER A 39 0.42 -6.21 -15.97
N PRO A 40 0.78 -7.50 -15.98
CA PRO A 40 -0.12 -8.56 -16.45
C PRO A 40 -1.26 -8.83 -15.46
N LYS A 41 -1.20 -8.28 -14.24
CA LYS A 41 -2.21 -8.39 -13.18
C LYS A 41 -2.90 -7.05 -12.95
N LEU A 42 -4.17 -7.08 -12.57
CA LEU A 42 -4.90 -5.88 -12.13
C LEU A 42 -4.45 -5.44 -10.74
N ILE A 43 -4.51 -4.15 -10.44
CA ILE A 43 -4.04 -3.58 -9.16
C ILE A 43 -4.77 -4.13 -7.93
N ASN A 44 -6.00 -4.62 -8.09
CA ASN A 44 -6.80 -5.23 -7.02
C ASN A 44 -6.61 -6.76 -6.93
N SER A 45 -5.68 -7.34 -7.69
CA SER A 45 -5.31 -8.75 -7.55
C SER A 45 -4.30 -8.91 -6.42
N PRO A 46 -4.46 -9.92 -5.54
CA PRO A 46 -3.47 -10.23 -4.51
C PRO A 46 -2.11 -10.65 -5.09
N ASP A 47 -2.08 -11.11 -6.35
CA ASP A 47 -0.86 -11.52 -7.05
C ASP A 47 -0.16 -10.35 -7.78
N SER A 48 -0.75 -9.15 -7.77
CA SER A 48 -0.08 -7.95 -8.28
C SER A 48 1.04 -7.53 -7.34
N ALA A 49 2.04 -6.78 -7.82
CA ALA A 49 3.11 -6.29 -6.94
C ALA A 49 2.57 -5.46 -5.76
N ILE A 50 1.55 -4.62 -5.99
CA ILE A 50 0.89 -3.83 -4.95
C ILE A 50 0.11 -4.74 -3.99
N GLY A 51 -0.66 -5.69 -4.54
CA GLY A 51 -1.45 -6.63 -3.74
C GLY A 51 -0.58 -7.50 -2.84
N ALA A 52 0.51 -8.04 -3.36
CA ALA A 52 1.47 -8.85 -2.62
C ALA A 52 2.18 -8.04 -1.51
N THR A 53 2.55 -6.79 -1.80
CA THR A 53 3.15 -5.88 -0.80
C THR A 53 2.16 -5.59 0.33
N ILE A 54 0.93 -5.20 -0.01
CA ILE A 54 -0.11 -4.87 0.98
C ILE A 54 -0.57 -6.10 1.77
N LYS A 55 -0.46 -7.31 1.21
CA LYS A 55 -0.79 -8.54 1.95
C LYS A 55 0.07 -8.71 3.21
N GLN A 56 1.35 -8.33 3.16
CA GLN A 56 2.29 -8.44 4.29
C GLN A 56 1.83 -7.63 5.51
N LEU A 57 1.19 -6.49 5.28
CA LEU A 57 0.59 -5.67 6.32
C LEU A 57 -0.47 -6.45 7.13
N TYR A 58 -1.32 -7.23 6.45
CA TYR A 58 -2.37 -8.04 7.08
C TYR A 58 -1.86 -9.35 7.68
N GLU A 59 -0.68 -9.82 7.27
CA GLU A 59 -0.05 -11.04 7.78
C GLU A 59 0.95 -10.76 8.92
N SER A 60 1.14 -9.48 9.27
CA SER A 60 2.03 -9.04 10.35
C SER A 60 1.60 -9.59 11.73
N ASN A 61 2.60 -9.93 12.56
CA ASN A 61 2.40 -10.42 13.93
C ASN A 61 2.80 -9.34 14.95
N LYS A 62 2.79 -9.67 16.25
CA LYS A 62 3.05 -8.70 17.33
C LYS A 62 4.47 -8.13 17.37
N ASP A 63 5.43 -8.78 16.72
CA ASP A 63 6.85 -8.38 16.72
C ASP A 63 7.21 -7.50 15.51
N VAL A 64 6.21 -7.12 14.71
CA VAL A 64 6.36 -6.29 13.52
C VAL A 64 5.67 -4.95 13.76
N PHE A 65 6.41 -3.86 13.57
CA PHE A 65 5.85 -2.52 13.55
C PHE A 65 5.01 -2.34 12.29
N THR A 66 3.77 -1.90 12.46
CA THR A 66 2.80 -1.72 11.38
C THR A 66 2.08 -0.40 11.55
N ILE A 67 2.03 0.41 10.49
CA ILE A 67 1.24 1.64 10.42
C ILE A 67 0.54 1.78 9.07
N ALA A 68 -0.72 2.22 9.11
CA ALA A 68 -1.45 2.74 7.97
C ALA A 68 -1.95 4.14 8.32
N TYR A 69 -1.68 5.12 7.46
CA TYR A 69 -2.14 6.50 7.64
C TYR A 69 -2.87 6.96 6.39
N ASN A 70 -3.96 7.70 6.58
CA ASN A 70 -4.78 8.23 5.50
C ASN A 70 -5.66 9.35 6.06
N ASP A 71 -5.57 10.57 5.52
CA ASP A 71 -6.41 11.72 5.90
C ASP A 71 -7.90 11.51 5.59
N ASP A 72 -8.21 10.58 4.69
CA ASP A 72 -9.56 10.07 4.41
C ASP A 72 -9.59 8.57 4.73
N SER A 73 -9.37 8.24 6.01
CA SER A 73 -9.26 6.86 6.49
C SER A 73 -10.56 6.07 6.36
N PRO A 74 -10.50 4.74 6.14
CA PRO A 74 -11.69 3.89 6.05
C PRO A 74 -12.56 3.83 7.32
N ASP A 75 -12.01 4.16 8.50
CA ASP A 75 -12.70 4.07 9.79
C ASP A 75 -13.20 5.42 10.33
N GLY A 76 -12.90 6.50 9.63
CA GLY A 76 -13.09 7.86 10.12
C GLY A 76 -13.72 8.77 9.07
N ARG A 77 -14.07 9.98 9.50
CA ARG A 77 -14.40 11.05 8.54
C ARG A 77 -13.11 11.70 8.09
N ALA A 78 -13.06 12.09 6.82
CA ALA A 78 -11.97 12.90 6.31
C ALA A 78 -11.75 14.14 7.19
N ASP A 79 -10.51 14.38 7.60
CA ASP A 79 -10.13 15.55 8.38
C ASP A 79 -9.19 16.45 7.56
N GLY A 80 -9.73 17.59 7.12
CA GLY A 80 -9.00 18.58 6.33
C GLY A 80 -7.93 19.36 7.12
N ASN A 81 -7.80 19.15 8.43
CA ASN A 81 -6.77 19.79 9.24
C ASN A 81 -5.47 18.98 9.32
N HIS A 82 -5.46 17.75 8.80
CA HIS A 82 -4.28 16.89 8.74
C HIS A 82 -3.60 16.97 7.37
N ALA A 83 -2.35 16.50 7.30
CA ALA A 83 -1.63 16.41 6.04
C ALA A 83 -2.38 15.50 5.05
N HIS A 84 -2.55 15.94 3.80
CA HIS A 84 -3.12 15.15 2.71
C HIS A 84 -2.16 14.05 2.23
N SER A 85 -1.91 13.09 3.13
CA SER A 85 -0.89 12.07 2.99
C SER A 85 -1.46 10.71 3.35
N LYS A 86 -1.11 9.70 2.55
CA LYS A 86 -1.62 8.35 2.70
C LYS A 86 -0.53 7.33 2.44
N GLY A 87 -0.48 6.26 3.23
CA GLY A 87 0.53 5.23 3.07
C GLY A 87 0.48 4.13 4.11
N VAL A 88 1.36 3.17 3.90
CA VAL A 88 1.50 1.95 4.69
C VAL A 88 2.97 1.71 4.96
N ALA A 89 3.33 1.39 6.19
CA ALA A 89 4.67 0.99 6.57
C ALA A 89 4.64 -0.27 7.45
N VAL A 90 5.52 -1.22 7.15
CA VAL A 90 5.65 -2.50 7.87
C VAL A 90 7.13 -2.79 8.04
N PHE A 91 7.61 -2.95 9.27
CA PHE A 91 9.03 -3.13 9.58
C PHE A 91 9.25 -4.09 10.75
N ASN A 92 10.29 -4.91 10.68
CA ASN A 92 10.90 -5.53 11.85
C ASN A 92 12.34 -4.99 12.04
N ASN A 93 13.16 -5.65 12.86
CA ASN A 93 14.52 -5.20 13.12
C ASN A 93 15.47 -5.28 11.92
N ASP A 94 15.12 -6.04 10.88
CA ASP A 94 16.02 -6.39 9.77
C ASP A 94 15.51 -5.85 8.42
N VAL A 95 14.20 -5.90 8.19
CA VAL A 95 13.57 -5.63 6.89
C VAL A 95 12.23 -4.92 7.05
N GLY A 96 11.79 -4.29 5.97
CA GLY A 96 10.46 -3.73 5.87
C GLY A 96 10.25 -2.94 4.60
N PHE A 97 9.08 -2.31 4.49
CA PHE A 97 8.75 -1.44 3.39
C PHE A 97 7.95 -0.23 3.85
N TRP A 98 8.00 0.83 3.05
CA TRP A 98 7.10 1.96 3.13
C TRP A 98 6.52 2.24 1.74
N MET A 99 5.19 2.25 1.65
CA MET A 99 4.45 2.49 0.42
C MET A 99 3.58 3.74 0.57
N ILE A 100 3.78 4.70 -0.32
CA ILE A 100 3.02 5.96 -0.37
C ILE A 100 2.00 5.87 -1.51
N HIS A 101 0.77 6.35 -1.27
CA HIS A 101 -0.28 6.34 -2.30
C HIS A 101 -1.23 7.54 -2.20
N SER A 102 -2.14 7.66 -3.18
CA SER A 102 -3.19 8.68 -3.23
C SER A 102 -4.61 8.14 -3.05
N VAL A 103 -4.77 6.83 -2.82
CA VAL A 103 -6.08 6.16 -2.68
C VAL A 103 -6.76 6.50 -1.35
N PRO A 104 -7.93 7.18 -1.33
CA PRO A 104 -8.70 7.40 -0.10
C PRO A 104 -9.33 6.07 0.39
N ASN A 105 -9.70 6.02 1.66
CA ASN A 105 -10.36 4.87 2.30
C ASN A 105 -9.56 3.55 2.14
N PHE A 106 -8.23 3.65 2.14
CA PHE A 106 -7.29 2.55 1.93
C PHE A 106 -6.09 2.63 2.89
N PRO A 107 -5.50 1.50 3.31
CA PRO A 107 -5.98 0.12 3.11
C PRO A 107 -7.25 -0.18 3.93
N PRO A 108 -8.12 -1.11 3.52
CA PRO A 108 -9.26 -1.55 4.32
C PRO A 108 -8.87 -1.96 5.74
N SER A 109 -9.74 -1.69 6.71
CA SER A 109 -9.41 -1.56 8.12
C SER A 109 -9.65 -2.77 9.02
N SER A 110 -9.47 -4.01 8.60
CA SER A 110 -9.82 -5.18 9.44
C SER A 110 -8.86 -5.46 10.63
N LYS A 111 -8.63 -4.44 11.49
CA LYS A 111 -7.79 -4.30 12.70
C LYS A 111 -6.28 -4.50 12.49
N TYR A 112 -5.61 -3.45 12.04
CA TYR A 112 -4.20 -3.26 12.39
C TYR A 112 -4.12 -2.96 13.89
N PHE A 113 -3.46 -3.82 14.65
CA PHE A 113 -3.21 -3.57 16.06
C PHE A 113 -2.26 -2.37 16.17
N VAL A 114 -2.81 -1.18 16.39
CA VAL A 114 -2.07 -0.14 17.09
C VAL A 114 -2.07 -0.58 18.56
N ASN A 115 -1.11 -1.43 18.95
CA ASN A 115 -0.74 -1.53 20.36
C ASN A 115 -0.06 -0.21 20.72
N SER A 116 -0.87 0.80 21.00
CA SER A 116 -0.45 1.96 21.78
C SER A 116 -0.55 1.58 23.27
N ASP A 117 0.17 0.54 23.66
CA ASP A 117 0.48 0.32 25.08
C ASP A 117 1.89 0.85 25.29
N GLN A 118 1.99 2.13 25.67
CA GLN A 118 2.45 2.54 26.98
C GLN A 118 2.32 4.07 27.06
N SER A 119 1.67 4.50 28.12
CA SER A 119 1.73 5.85 28.68
C SER A 119 3.13 6.44 28.61
N GLU A 120 3.26 7.63 28.04
CA GLU A 120 4.28 8.59 28.47
C GLU A 120 3.53 9.85 28.95
N ASP A 121 3.58 10.03 30.27
CA ASP A 121 3.28 11.19 31.14
C ASP A 121 1.95 11.97 30.98
#